data_AF-A0A8S9ZXT0-F1
#
_entry.id   AF-A0A8S9ZXT0-F1
#
_cell.length_a   1.000
_cell.length_b   1.000
_cell.length_c   1.000
_cell.angle_alpha   90.00
_cell.angle_beta   90.00
_cell.angle_gamma   90.00
#
_symmetry.space_group_name_H-M   'P 1'
#
loop_
_entity.id
_entity.type
_entity.pdbx_description
1 polymer ?
#
loop_
_entity_poly.entity_id
_entity_poly.type
_entity_poly.pdbx_seq_one_letter_code
_entity_poly.pdbx_strand_id
1 'polypeptide(L)'
;NKWILALKEIYNITIYESKDDSLKFVKLIEPISNVVHYPLNEGLLKKWQSAIDAQIPLYLFNFNSKYSKDSIFYLLFIDEDNYLKLILPNYPKNIEEMKIICFWLEQLFCSSFKIAWFYNVIFNPEIIKLIFENHKVNSPRFYFQKLSRPIYLCELIYKNQFNFINNNLITTNDISLRFDYIDNNDEQINYLFKLLINSGKRIPFVYISKINDPLKLYYLIVNHIKTSSLCSEIVPNYY
;
A
#
# COMPACT_ATOMS: atom_id res chain seq x y z
N ASN A 1 -8.47 -22.71 -10.01
CA ASN A 1 -8.82 -21.97 -8.77
C ASN A 1 -8.42 -20.52 -8.91
N LYS A 2 -9.38 -19.63 -9.25
CA LYS A 2 -9.12 -18.21 -9.56
C LYS A 2 -9.09 -17.30 -8.32
N TRP A 3 -9.51 -17.78 -7.14
CA TRP A 3 -9.76 -16.94 -5.97
C TRP A 3 -9.27 -17.59 -4.66
N ILE A 4 -7.96 -17.66 -4.46
CA ILE A 4 -7.36 -18.35 -3.30
C ILE A 4 -7.63 -17.56 -2.00
N LEU A 5 -7.51 -16.24 -2.05
CA LEU A 5 -7.69 -15.38 -0.87
C LEU A 5 -9.16 -15.01 -0.64
N ALA A 6 -9.94 -14.80 -1.71
CA ALA A 6 -11.33 -14.38 -1.57
C ALA A 6 -12.26 -15.44 -0.94
N LEU A 7 -11.81 -16.70 -0.88
CA LEU A 7 -12.53 -17.79 -0.22
C LEU A 7 -12.15 -17.96 1.26
N LYS A 8 -11.22 -17.15 1.77
CA LYS A 8 -10.78 -17.19 3.16
C LYS A 8 -11.22 -15.93 3.88
N GLU A 9 -11.72 -16.08 5.10
CA GLU A 9 -11.97 -14.95 6.00
C GLU A 9 -10.64 -14.47 6.58
N ILE A 10 -9.89 -13.68 5.79
CA ILE A 10 -8.62 -13.15 6.25
C ILE A 10 -8.87 -11.87 7.03
N TYR A 11 -8.71 -11.95 8.34
CA TYR A 11 -8.90 -10.82 9.23
C TYR A 11 -7.78 -9.79 9.07
N ASN A 12 -6.53 -10.23 9.08
CA ASN A 12 -5.39 -9.30 9.08
C ASN A 12 -4.40 -9.62 7.97
N ILE A 13 -3.82 -8.55 7.43
CA ILE A 13 -2.67 -8.61 6.55
C ILE A 13 -1.54 -7.76 7.11
N THR A 14 -0.34 -8.32 7.11
CA THR A 14 0.88 -7.66 7.52
C THR A 14 1.92 -7.74 6.42
N ILE A 15 2.49 -6.59 6.05
CA ILE A 15 3.61 -6.47 5.12
C ILE A 15 4.83 -6.04 5.91
N TYR A 16 5.88 -6.84 5.88
CA TYR A 16 7.13 -6.50 6.55
C TYR A 16 8.35 -7.12 5.86
N GLU A 17 9.49 -6.50 6.12
CA GLU A 17 10.82 -6.90 5.64
C GLU A 17 11.51 -7.76 6.71
N SER A 18 12.16 -8.87 6.32
CA SER A 18 13.04 -9.62 7.23
C SER A 18 14.31 -10.14 6.54
N LYS A 19 15.36 -10.31 7.35
CA LYS A 19 16.68 -10.83 6.96
C LYS A 19 16.74 -12.35 6.91
N ASP A 20 15.85 -13.02 7.64
CA ASP A 20 15.85 -14.46 7.75
C ASP A 20 14.44 -15.03 7.58
N ASP A 21 14.42 -16.32 7.26
CA ASP A 21 13.20 -17.11 7.24
C ASP A 21 12.85 -17.62 8.67
N SER A 22 12.85 -16.71 9.65
CA SER A 22 12.59 -17.05 11.06
C SER A 22 11.15 -17.50 11.32
N LEU A 23 10.21 -17.27 10.38
CA LEU A 23 8.82 -17.73 10.46
C LEU A 23 8.66 -19.22 10.10
N LYS A 24 9.39 -20.11 10.78
CA LYS A 24 9.37 -21.56 10.52
C LYS A 24 8.02 -22.22 10.80
N PHE A 25 7.17 -21.60 11.62
CA PHE A 25 5.86 -22.14 12.02
C PHE A 25 4.70 -21.63 11.14
N VAL A 26 5.00 -20.89 10.07
CA VAL A 26 3.98 -20.29 9.21
C VAL A 26 3.84 -21.09 7.93
N LYS A 27 2.60 -21.40 7.55
CA LYS A 27 2.35 -22.16 6.32
C LYS A 27 2.65 -21.29 5.10
N LEU A 28 3.63 -21.72 4.31
CA LEU A 28 3.97 -21.06 3.05
C LEU A 28 2.85 -21.29 2.03
N ILE A 29 2.41 -20.21 1.40
CA ILE A 29 1.58 -20.25 0.21
C ILE A 29 2.53 -20.32 -0.97
N GLU A 30 2.58 -21.47 -1.64
CA GLU A 30 3.39 -21.62 -2.84
C GLU A 30 2.80 -20.75 -3.98
N PRO A 31 3.65 -19.99 -4.69
CA PRO A 31 3.23 -19.32 -5.91
C PRO A 31 2.82 -20.38 -6.94
N ILE A 32 1.57 -20.36 -7.38
CA ILE A 32 1.08 -21.34 -8.35
C ILE A 32 1.58 -20.96 -9.75
N SER A 33 2.76 -21.43 -10.15
CA SER A 33 3.37 -21.10 -11.44
C SER A 33 2.60 -21.67 -12.64
N ASN A 34 2.01 -22.86 -12.50
CA ASN A 34 1.47 -23.62 -13.63
C ASN A 34 0.00 -23.30 -13.96
N VAL A 35 -0.63 -22.35 -13.25
CA VAL A 35 -2.08 -22.09 -13.34
C VAL A 35 -2.40 -20.66 -13.76
N VAL A 36 -1.43 -19.74 -13.74
CA VAL A 36 -1.68 -18.33 -14.06
C VAL A 36 -1.54 -18.11 -15.57
N HIS A 37 -2.60 -18.43 -16.31
CA HIS A 37 -2.72 -18.02 -17.70
C HIS A 37 -3.15 -16.54 -17.74
N TYR A 38 -2.17 -15.63 -17.70
CA TYR A 38 -2.40 -14.20 -17.88
C TYR A 38 -2.08 -13.81 -19.33
N PRO A 39 -3.08 -13.56 -20.19
CA PRO A 39 -2.83 -13.19 -21.58
C PRO A 39 -2.19 -11.81 -21.64
N LEU A 40 -0.93 -11.75 -22.09
CA LEU A 40 -0.20 -10.50 -22.30
C LEU A 40 -0.26 -10.15 -23.78
N ASN A 41 -0.74 -8.95 -24.11
CA ASN A 41 -0.52 -8.39 -25.44
C ASN A 41 0.93 -7.90 -25.57
N GLU A 42 1.41 -7.75 -26.82
CA GLU A 42 2.80 -7.35 -27.08
C GLU A 42 3.18 -6.02 -26.44
N GLY A 43 2.24 -5.07 -26.34
CA GLY A 43 2.47 -3.77 -25.71
C GLY A 43 2.75 -3.89 -24.21
N LEU A 44 1.93 -4.65 -23.49
CA LEU A 44 2.10 -4.89 -22.05
C LEU A 44 3.36 -5.72 -21.77
N LEU A 45 3.62 -6.73 -22.61
CA LEU A 45 4.84 -7.55 -22.52
C LEU A 45 6.10 -6.67 -22.59
N LYS A 46 6.17 -5.74 -23.55
CA LYS A 46 7.28 -4.79 -23.67
C LYS A 46 7.42 -3.91 -22.43
N LYS A 47 6.32 -3.36 -21.91
CA LYS A 47 6.37 -2.53 -20.69
C LYS A 47 6.83 -3.31 -19.47
N TRP A 48 6.36 -4.54 -19.30
CA TRP A 48 6.80 -5.42 -18.21
C TRP A 48 8.29 -5.76 -18.33
N GLN A 49 8.76 -6.07 -19.54
CA GLN A 49 10.19 -6.30 -19.77
C GLN A 49 11.02 -5.06 -19.45
N SER A 50 10.60 -3.86 -19.89
CA SER A 50 11.29 -2.61 -19.55
C SER A 50 11.33 -2.34 -18.05
N ALA A 51 10.27 -2.67 -17.30
CA ALA A 51 10.26 -2.53 -15.85
C ALA A 51 11.20 -3.51 -15.14
N ILE A 52 11.29 -4.76 -15.62
CA ILE A 52 12.26 -5.77 -15.17
C ILE A 52 13.68 -5.28 -15.42
N ASP A 53 13.97 -4.82 -16.64
CA ASP A 53 15.29 -4.34 -17.04
C ASP A 53 15.72 -3.12 -16.21
N ALA A 54 14.77 -2.22 -15.91
CA ALA A 54 14.97 -1.07 -15.03
C ALA A 54 15.02 -1.43 -13.53
N GLN A 55 14.83 -2.71 -13.17
CA GLN A 55 14.78 -3.19 -11.78
C GLN A 55 13.77 -2.43 -10.90
N ILE A 56 12.57 -2.16 -11.42
CA ILE A 56 11.53 -1.50 -10.62
C ILE A 56 11.05 -2.46 -9.52
N PRO A 57 11.14 -2.09 -8.22
CA PRO A 57 10.76 -2.98 -7.13
C PRO A 57 9.24 -3.05 -6.93
N LEU A 58 8.74 -4.21 -6.51
CA LEU A 58 7.36 -4.43 -6.07
C LEU A 58 7.05 -3.66 -4.77
N TYR A 59 8.00 -3.63 -3.85
CA TYR A 59 7.87 -2.99 -2.55
C TYR A 59 8.81 -1.79 -2.44
N LEU A 60 8.26 -0.68 -1.94
CA LEU A 60 9.06 0.46 -1.49
C LEU A 60 9.20 0.36 0.02
N PHE A 61 10.43 0.53 0.51
CA PHE A 61 10.73 0.47 1.93
C PHE A 61 11.61 1.64 2.35
N ASN A 62 11.57 1.97 3.64
CA ASN A 62 12.34 3.08 4.19
C ASN A 62 13.82 2.69 4.43
N PHE A 63 14.74 3.31 3.69
CA PHE A 63 16.20 3.03 3.67
C PHE A 63 16.97 3.36 4.97
N ASN A 64 16.34 3.95 6.00
CA ASN A 64 16.98 4.00 7.33
C ASN A 64 17.13 2.61 7.97
N SER A 65 16.53 1.60 7.34
CA SER A 65 16.70 0.21 7.68
C SER A 65 18.04 -0.30 7.11
N LYS A 66 18.87 -0.95 7.93
CA LYS A 66 20.20 -1.49 7.56
C LYS A 66 20.13 -2.70 6.60
N TYR A 67 19.15 -2.73 5.70
CA TYR A 67 18.77 -3.91 4.95
C TYR A 67 19.17 -3.76 3.47
N SER A 68 19.74 -4.84 2.91
CA SER A 68 20.35 -4.89 1.59
C SER A 68 19.33 -5.20 0.50
N LYS A 69 19.75 -5.20 -0.77
CA LYS A 69 18.95 -5.72 -1.90
C LYS A 69 18.46 -7.17 -1.70
N ASP A 70 19.00 -7.89 -0.71
CA ASP A 70 18.72 -9.30 -0.43
C ASP A 70 17.58 -9.52 0.57
N SER A 71 16.92 -8.44 1.01
CA SER A 71 15.77 -8.54 1.91
C SER A 71 14.63 -9.36 1.33
N ILE A 72 14.02 -10.17 2.20
CA ILE A 72 12.82 -10.93 1.86
C ILE A 72 11.61 -10.17 2.41
N PHE A 73 10.64 -9.94 1.54
CA PHE A 73 9.38 -9.30 1.90
C PHE A 73 8.30 -10.37 2.08
N TYR A 74 7.63 -10.27 3.21
CA TYR A 74 6.59 -11.21 3.61
C TYR A 74 5.24 -10.53 3.62
N LEU A 75 4.27 -11.19 3.00
CA LEU A 75 2.85 -10.95 3.19
C LEU A 75 2.35 -12.01 4.14
N LEU A 76 2.09 -11.61 5.40
CA LEU A 76 1.55 -12.48 6.42
C LEU A 76 0.04 -12.25 6.52
N PHE A 77 -0.73 -13.30 6.27
CA PHE A 77 -2.17 -13.32 6.47
C PHE A 77 -2.47 -14.04 7.77
N ILE A 78 -3.31 -13.43 8.60
CA ILE A 78 -3.74 -13.98 9.89
C ILE A 78 -5.24 -14.20 9.80
N ASP A 79 -5.64 -15.46 9.98
CA ASP A 79 -7.00 -15.96 9.97
C ASP A 79 -7.20 -16.75 11.26
N GLU A 80 -7.92 -16.22 12.25
CA GLU A 80 -8.18 -16.77 13.61
C GLU A 80 -7.02 -17.56 14.26
N ASP A 81 -6.79 -18.81 13.84
CA ASP A 81 -5.75 -19.72 14.35
C ASP A 81 -4.58 -20.00 13.37
N ASN A 82 -4.65 -19.47 12.15
CA ASN A 82 -3.74 -19.76 11.06
C ASN A 82 -2.92 -18.53 10.64
N TYR A 83 -1.64 -18.78 10.45
CA TYR A 83 -0.71 -17.84 9.84
C TYR A 83 -0.35 -18.39 8.46
N LEU A 84 -0.67 -17.63 7.42
CA LEU A 84 -0.24 -17.92 6.05
C LEU A 84 0.80 -16.90 5.64
N LYS A 85 1.84 -17.35 4.95
CA LYS A 85 2.89 -16.48 4.45
C LYS A 85 3.00 -16.61 2.96
N LEU A 86 2.99 -15.47 2.28
CA LEU A 86 3.30 -15.35 0.87
C LEU A 86 4.59 -14.56 0.70
N ILE A 87 5.49 -15.11 -0.11
CA ILE A 87 6.75 -14.48 -0.50
C ILE A 87 6.62 -14.10 -1.96
N LEU A 88 6.80 -12.82 -2.28
CA LEU A 88 6.88 -12.33 -3.65
C LEU A 88 8.27 -11.77 -3.91
N PRO A 89 8.85 -11.97 -5.11
CA PRO A 89 10.12 -11.36 -5.45
C PRO A 89 9.95 -9.83 -5.45
N ASN A 90 10.85 -9.13 -4.75
CA ASN A 90 10.82 -7.67 -4.76
C ASN A 90 11.26 -7.12 -6.12
N TYR A 91 12.30 -7.71 -6.70
CA TYR A 91 12.79 -7.37 -8.03
C TYR A 91 12.50 -8.56 -8.96
N PRO A 92 11.40 -8.51 -9.73
CA PRO A 92 11.08 -9.61 -10.65
C PRO A 92 12.19 -9.76 -11.70
N LYS A 93 12.63 -10.98 -11.94
CA LYS A 93 13.73 -11.30 -12.85
C LYS A 93 13.28 -11.64 -14.26
N ASN A 94 12.02 -11.99 -14.43
CA ASN A 94 11.45 -12.43 -15.69
C ASN A 94 9.92 -12.25 -15.71
N ILE A 95 9.33 -12.49 -16.88
CA ILE A 95 7.88 -12.34 -17.11
C ILE A 95 7.05 -13.31 -16.27
N GLU A 96 7.55 -14.51 -15.97
CA GLU A 96 6.81 -15.47 -15.14
C GLU A 96 6.71 -14.99 -13.68
N GLU A 97 7.78 -14.42 -13.12
CA GLU A 97 7.73 -13.77 -11.81
C GLU A 97 6.77 -12.58 -11.82
N MET A 98 6.74 -11.77 -12.88
CA MET A 98 5.75 -10.69 -13.04
C MET A 98 4.30 -11.21 -13.07
N LYS A 99 4.04 -12.33 -13.76
CA LYS A 99 2.69 -12.96 -13.76
C LYS A 99 2.29 -13.45 -12.37
N ILE A 100 3.22 -14.03 -11.62
CA ILE A 100 3.01 -14.44 -10.23
C ILE A 100 2.65 -13.23 -9.37
N ILE A 101 3.42 -12.14 -9.46
CA ILE A 101 3.13 -10.90 -8.75
C ILE A 101 1.74 -10.38 -9.14
N CYS A 102 1.46 -10.28 -10.44
CA CYS A 102 0.17 -9.83 -10.96
C CYS A 102 -1.00 -10.62 -10.38
N PHE A 103 -0.91 -11.95 -10.42
CA PHE A 103 -1.92 -12.83 -9.86
C PHE A 103 -2.17 -12.55 -8.38
N TRP A 104 -1.11 -12.48 -7.57
CA TRP A 104 -1.26 -12.24 -6.14
C TRP A 104 -1.74 -10.84 -5.80
N LEU A 105 -1.30 -9.82 -6.53
CA LEU A 105 -1.86 -8.47 -6.37
C LEU A 105 -3.35 -8.45 -6.75
N GLU A 106 -3.77 -9.16 -7.80
CA GLU A 106 -5.19 -9.25 -8.15
C GLU A 106 -6.00 -9.90 -7.02
N GLN A 107 -5.47 -10.97 -6.40
CA GLN A 107 -6.10 -11.58 -5.22
C GLN A 107 -6.23 -10.58 -4.07
N LEU A 108 -5.14 -9.90 -3.73
CA LEU A 108 -5.06 -8.96 -2.63
C LEU A 108 -6.02 -7.78 -2.78
N PHE A 109 -6.11 -7.22 -3.98
CA PHE A 109 -6.93 -6.04 -4.26
C PHE A 109 -8.41 -6.39 -4.49
N CYS A 110 -8.71 -7.67 -4.71
CA CYS A 110 -10.08 -8.21 -4.70
C CYS A 110 -10.51 -8.76 -3.34
N SER A 111 -9.65 -8.69 -2.32
CA SER A 111 -9.96 -9.07 -0.95
C SER A 111 -10.23 -7.84 -0.07
N SER A 112 -10.96 -8.06 1.02
CA SER A 112 -11.16 -7.07 2.08
C SER A 112 -10.57 -7.59 3.38
N PHE A 113 -9.78 -6.76 4.06
CA PHE A 113 -9.18 -7.12 5.35
C PHE A 113 -9.83 -6.33 6.49
N LYS A 114 -9.94 -6.91 7.68
CA LYS A 114 -10.32 -6.13 8.87
C LYS A 114 -9.19 -5.17 9.24
N ILE A 115 -7.96 -5.65 9.22
CA ILE A 115 -6.79 -4.86 9.61
C ILE A 115 -5.62 -5.01 8.64
N ALA A 116 -5.02 -3.90 8.22
CA ALA A 116 -3.77 -3.88 7.46
C ALA A 116 -2.61 -3.27 8.27
N TRP A 117 -1.42 -3.85 8.14
CA TRP A 117 -0.20 -3.43 8.84
C TRP A 117 0.94 -3.27 7.83
N PHE A 118 1.51 -2.07 7.74
CA PHE A 118 2.62 -1.75 6.82
C PHE A 118 3.87 -1.36 7.62
N TYR A 119 4.79 -2.30 7.84
CA TYR A 119 6.00 -2.07 8.65
C TYR A 119 7.11 -1.40 7.84
N ASN A 120 6.96 -0.10 7.58
CA ASN A 120 7.88 0.67 6.72
C ASN A 120 7.96 0.14 5.27
N VAL A 121 7.03 -0.71 4.86
CA VAL A 121 6.96 -1.30 3.53
C VAL A 121 5.59 -1.00 2.94
N ILE A 122 5.55 -0.51 1.71
CA ILE A 122 4.33 -0.37 0.91
C ILE A 122 4.53 -0.99 -0.46
N PHE A 123 3.44 -1.26 -1.17
CA PHE A 123 3.54 -1.59 -2.59
C PHE A 123 3.96 -0.37 -3.39
N ASN A 124 4.80 -0.58 -4.40
CA ASN A 124 5.20 0.45 -5.33
C ASN A 124 4.00 0.81 -6.24
N PRO A 125 3.49 2.06 -6.20
CA PRO A 125 2.38 2.49 -7.06
C PRO A 125 2.67 2.35 -8.54
N GLU A 126 3.93 2.45 -8.96
CA GLU A 126 4.33 2.30 -10.36
C GLU A 126 4.13 0.86 -10.85
N ILE A 127 4.49 -0.13 -10.04
CA ILE A 127 4.25 -1.54 -10.33
C ILE A 127 2.75 -1.85 -10.35
N ILE A 128 1.97 -1.31 -9.40
CA ILE A 128 0.52 -1.47 -9.41
C ILE A 128 -0.06 -0.88 -10.70
N LYS A 129 0.32 0.34 -11.06
CA LYS A 129 -0.15 0.98 -12.30
C LYS A 129 0.21 0.16 -13.53
N LEU A 130 1.44 -0.35 -13.59
CA LEU A 130 1.94 -1.18 -14.70
C LEU A 130 1.16 -2.49 -14.85
N ILE A 131 0.89 -3.17 -13.74
CA ILE A 131 0.21 -4.46 -13.74
C ILE A 131 -1.25 -4.30 -14.14
N PHE A 132 -1.91 -3.25 -13.66
CA PHE A 132 -3.35 -3.07 -13.83
C PHE A 132 -3.73 -2.06 -14.92
N GLU A 133 -2.79 -1.63 -15.76
CA GLU A 133 -3.01 -0.61 -16.79
C GLU A 133 -4.15 -0.97 -17.78
N ASN A 134 -4.29 -2.26 -18.10
CA ASN A 134 -5.30 -2.74 -19.05
C ASN A 134 -6.64 -3.11 -18.39
N HIS A 135 -6.77 -2.99 -17.06
CA HIS A 135 -8.04 -3.24 -16.40
C HIS A 135 -9.00 -2.08 -16.70
N LYS A 136 -10.01 -2.35 -17.54
CA LYS A 136 -11.03 -1.36 -17.97
C LYS A 136 -11.88 -0.83 -16.80
N VAL A 137 -11.87 -1.51 -15.66
CA VAL A 137 -12.61 -1.14 -14.46
C VAL A 137 -11.62 -0.49 -13.50
N ASN A 138 -12.00 0.66 -12.94
CA ASN A 138 -11.36 1.46 -11.89
C ASN A 138 -10.02 0.91 -11.36
N SER A 139 -8.97 1.75 -11.36
CA SER A 139 -7.66 1.40 -10.79
C SER A 139 -7.82 0.61 -9.49
N PRO A 140 -7.17 -0.56 -9.37
CA PRO A 140 -7.42 -1.49 -8.29
C PRO A 140 -7.14 -0.81 -6.96
N ARG A 141 -8.01 -1.07 -6.00
CA ARG A 141 -7.91 -0.51 -4.65
C ARG A 141 -7.82 -1.64 -3.64
N PHE A 142 -6.97 -1.43 -2.64
CA PHE A 142 -6.71 -2.33 -1.55
C PHE A 142 -7.64 -1.96 -0.40
N TYR A 143 -8.58 -2.84 -0.08
CA TYR A 143 -9.65 -2.59 0.88
C TYR A 143 -9.31 -3.12 2.26
N PHE A 144 -9.44 -2.27 3.28
CA PHE A 144 -9.36 -2.69 4.67
C PHE A 144 -10.32 -1.90 5.56
N GLN A 145 -10.74 -2.44 6.70
CA GLN A 145 -11.60 -1.68 7.62
C GLN A 145 -10.77 -0.70 8.44
N LYS A 146 -9.70 -1.17 9.08
CA LYS A 146 -8.88 -0.40 10.02
C LYS A 146 -7.38 -0.55 9.73
N LEU A 147 -6.63 0.52 9.95
CA LEU A 147 -5.17 0.46 9.99
C LEU A 147 -4.67 0.50 11.45
N SER A 148 -4.43 -0.66 12.07
CA SER A 148 -4.09 -0.73 13.51
C SER A 148 -2.67 -0.29 13.85
N ARG A 149 -1.75 -0.24 12.87
CA ARG A 149 -0.43 0.36 13.04
C ARG A 149 -0.18 1.43 12.01
N PRO A 150 0.46 2.54 12.39
CA PRO A 150 0.63 3.65 11.49
C PRO A 150 1.50 3.28 10.29
N ILE A 151 1.12 3.79 9.12
CA ILE A 151 2.06 3.89 8.00
C ILE A 151 3.11 4.91 8.42
N TYR A 152 4.36 4.45 8.47
CA TYR A 152 5.51 5.32 8.70
C TYR A 152 5.78 6.08 7.42
N LEU A 153 5.55 7.38 7.47
CA LEU A 153 5.94 8.25 6.39
C LEU A 153 7.45 8.51 6.53
N CYS A 154 8.20 8.51 5.44
CA CYS A 154 9.61 8.86 5.51
C CYS A 154 10.03 9.65 4.27
N GLU A 155 11.07 10.48 4.43
CA GLU A 155 11.46 11.49 3.44
C GLU A 155 11.71 10.92 2.05
N LEU A 156 12.35 9.75 1.97
CA LEU A 156 12.81 9.16 0.71
C LEU A 156 11.68 8.58 -0.17
N ILE A 157 10.56 8.18 0.42
CA ILE A 157 9.44 7.56 -0.33
C ILE A 157 8.09 8.25 -0.09
N TYR A 158 8.13 9.43 0.54
CA TYR A 158 6.95 10.17 0.95
C TYR A 158 5.94 10.35 -0.19
N LYS A 159 6.37 10.86 -1.36
CA LYS A 159 5.48 11.05 -2.52
C LYS A 159 4.80 9.75 -2.96
N ASN A 160 5.53 8.64 -2.96
CA ASN A 160 5.00 7.34 -3.35
C ASN A 160 4.05 6.77 -2.29
N GLN A 161 4.33 6.99 -1.01
CA GLN A 161 3.41 6.64 0.08
C GLN A 161 2.09 7.41 -0.02
N PHE A 162 2.14 8.71 -0.29
CA PHE A 162 0.94 9.51 -0.50
C PHE A 162 0.17 9.07 -1.74
N ASN A 163 0.86 8.79 -2.84
CA ASN A 163 0.24 8.26 -4.04
C ASN A 163 -0.43 6.91 -3.78
N PHE A 164 0.23 6.02 -3.03
CA PHE A 164 -0.34 4.74 -2.65
C PHE A 164 -1.59 4.92 -1.77
N ILE A 165 -1.51 5.74 -0.72
CA ILE A 165 -2.64 6.02 0.17
C ILE A 165 -3.80 6.62 -0.62
N ASN A 166 -3.55 7.63 -1.46
CA ASN A 166 -4.60 8.34 -2.21
C ASN A 166 -5.21 7.49 -3.33
N ASN A 167 -4.42 6.74 -4.07
CA ASN A 167 -4.91 6.09 -5.29
C ASN A 167 -5.23 4.61 -5.09
N ASN A 168 -4.57 3.95 -4.15
CA ASN A 168 -4.59 2.50 -4.01
C ASN A 168 -5.14 2.00 -2.68
N LEU A 169 -5.37 2.83 -1.68
CA LEU A 169 -5.99 2.41 -0.42
C LEU A 169 -7.45 2.86 -0.29
N ILE A 170 -8.30 1.96 0.18
CA ILE A 170 -9.64 2.28 0.70
C ILE A 170 -9.72 1.79 2.13
N THR A 171 -10.17 2.68 3.02
CA THR A 171 -10.56 2.34 4.38
C THR A 171 -12.02 2.68 4.65
N THR A 172 -12.67 1.95 5.55
CA THR A 172 -14.02 2.29 6.03
C THR A 172 -14.01 2.99 7.39
N ASN A 173 -12.91 2.95 8.14
CA ASN A 173 -12.87 3.46 9.51
C ASN A 173 -11.72 4.46 9.72
N ASP A 174 -10.49 3.97 9.86
CA ASP A 174 -9.38 4.78 10.34
C ASP A 174 -8.05 4.43 9.67
N ILE A 175 -7.26 5.47 9.40
CA ILE A 175 -5.86 5.39 9.03
C ILE A 175 -5.03 6.05 10.12
N SER A 176 -4.04 5.33 10.62
CA SER A 176 -3.00 5.87 11.49
C SER A 176 -1.78 6.23 10.64
N LEU A 177 -1.27 7.45 10.81
CA LEU A 177 -0.06 7.96 10.17
C LEU A 177 0.95 8.39 11.23
N ARG A 178 2.20 8.00 11.03
CA ARG A 178 3.29 8.31 11.95
C ARG A 178 4.40 9.01 11.20
N PHE A 179 4.72 10.22 11.67
CA PHE A 179 5.71 11.12 11.10
C PHE A 179 7.05 11.07 11.87
N ASP A 180 7.32 9.91 12.49
CA ASP A 180 8.58 9.65 13.17
C ASP A 180 9.77 9.82 12.24
N TYR A 181 10.81 10.52 12.70
CA TYR A 181 12.10 10.64 12.00
C TYR A 181 12.04 11.39 10.66
N ILE A 182 11.09 12.33 10.54
CA ILE A 182 10.98 13.22 9.40
C ILE A 182 11.23 14.64 9.87
N ASP A 183 11.96 15.45 9.09
CA ASP A 183 12.19 16.87 9.41
C ASP A 183 10.89 17.70 9.35
N ASN A 184 9.78 17.11 8.88
CA ASN A 184 8.46 17.74 8.75
C ASN A 184 8.56 19.07 7.98
N ASN A 185 9.26 19.02 6.86
CA ASN A 185 9.43 20.17 5.99
C ASN A 185 8.08 20.61 5.38
N ASP A 186 8.08 21.80 4.79
CA ASP A 186 6.90 22.43 4.20
C ASP A 186 6.17 21.53 3.20
N GLU A 187 6.92 20.77 2.41
CA GLU A 187 6.37 19.87 1.41
C GLU A 187 5.51 18.77 2.06
N GLN A 188 6.00 18.16 3.15
CA GLN A 188 5.31 17.09 3.85
C GLN A 188 4.07 17.59 4.59
N ILE A 189 4.16 18.75 5.23
CA ILE A 189 2.99 19.36 5.86
C ILE A 189 1.93 19.67 4.80
N ASN A 190 2.34 20.14 3.61
CA ASN A 190 1.43 20.39 2.50
C ASN A 190 0.75 19.13 1.96
N TYR A 191 1.46 18.00 1.89
CA TYR A 191 0.85 16.74 1.48
C TYR A 191 -0.10 16.16 2.52
N LEU A 192 0.27 16.22 3.80
CA LEU A 192 -0.64 15.84 4.89
C LEU A 192 -1.91 16.70 4.85
N PHE A 193 -1.76 18.01 4.68
CA PHE A 193 -2.87 18.92 4.46
C PHE A 193 -3.73 18.48 3.26
N LYS A 194 -3.13 18.21 2.08
CA LYS A 194 -3.85 17.70 0.90
C LYS A 194 -4.57 16.38 1.18
N LEU A 195 -3.97 15.47 1.94
CA LEU A 195 -4.60 14.21 2.31
C LEU A 195 -5.84 14.45 3.19
N LEU A 196 -5.73 15.32 4.19
CA LEU A 196 -6.85 15.64 5.09
C LEU A 196 -8.01 16.30 4.34
N ILE A 197 -7.71 17.26 3.46
CA ILE A 197 -8.74 17.98 2.71
C ILE A 197 -9.35 17.14 1.58
N ASN A 198 -8.53 16.44 0.78
CA ASN A 198 -9.02 15.73 -0.41
C ASN A 198 -9.56 14.33 -0.09
N SER A 199 -9.00 13.67 0.92
CA SER A 199 -9.34 12.29 1.26
C SER A 199 -10.24 12.20 2.50
N GLY A 200 -10.59 13.32 3.15
CA GLY A 200 -11.46 13.34 4.33
C GLY A 200 -12.84 12.72 4.10
N LYS A 201 -13.40 12.79 2.88
CA LYS A 201 -14.65 12.09 2.53
C LYS A 201 -14.50 10.56 2.49
N ARG A 202 -13.27 10.06 2.27
CA ARG A 202 -12.97 8.64 2.08
C ARG A 202 -12.33 8.00 3.31
N ILE A 203 -11.68 8.79 4.17
CA ILE A 203 -10.98 8.33 5.36
C ILE A 203 -11.66 9.01 6.56
N PRO A 204 -12.57 8.31 7.26
CA PRO A 204 -13.35 8.94 8.34
C PRO A 204 -12.48 9.47 9.48
N PHE A 205 -11.41 8.75 9.82
CA PHE A 205 -10.49 9.17 10.88
C PHE A 205 -9.03 9.04 10.43
N VAL A 206 -8.27 10.13 10.60
CA VAL A 206 -6.81 10.15 10.40
C VAL A 206 -6.16 10.43 11.76
N TYR A 207 -5.51 9.42 12.33
CA TYR A 207 -4.69 9.59 13.53
C TYR A 207 -3.29 10.01 13.11
N ILE A 208 -2.83 11.17 13.58
CA ILE A 208 -1.50 11.67 13.25
C ILE A 208 -0.66 11.71 14.52
N SER A 209 0.55 11.15 14.46
CA SER A 209 1.49 11.18 15.56
C SER A 209 2.85 11.72 15.14
N LYS A 210 3.49 12.45 16.08
CA LYS A 210 4.86 13.00 15.99
C LYS A 210 5.13 13.98 14.83
N ILE A 211 4.27 14.99 14.69
CA ILE A 211 4.52 16.15 13.81
C ILE A 211 5.42 17.16 14.56
N ASN A 212 6.49 17.66 13.93
CA ASN A 212 7.37 18.67 14.55
C ASN A 212 6.68 20.04 14.67
N ASP A 213 5.87 20.43 13.67
CA ASP A 213 5.13 21.69 13.66
C ASP A 213 3.61 21.46 13.44
N PRO A 214 2.87 21.08 14.49
CA PRO A 214 1.42 20.93 14.39
C PRO A 214 0.68 22.24 14.15
N LEU A 215 1.27 23.40 14.52
CA LEU A 215 0.63 24.71 14.36
C LEU A 215 0.54 25.10 12.90
N LYS A 216 1.58 24.82 12.11
CA LYS A 216 1.55 25.07 10.66
C LYS A 216 0.44 24.30 9.96
N LEU A 217 0.28 23.01 10.27
CA LEU A 217 -0.82 22.21 9.73
C LEU A 217 -2.19 22.80 10.16
N TYR A 218 -2.33 23.18 11.43
CA TYR A 218 -3.52 23.83 11.94
C TYR A 218 -3.85 25.11 11.15
N TYR A 219 -2.88 26.00 10.93
CA TYR A 219 -3.09 27.23 10.17
C TYR A 219 -3.47 26.98 8.72
N LEU A 220 -2.88 25.97 8.07
CA LEU A 220 -3.27 25.58 6.71
C LEU A 220 -4.73 25.13 6.66
N ILE A 221 -5.16 24.30 7.61
CA ILE A 221 -6.55 23.82 7.71
C ILE A 221 -7.50 25.00 7.96
N VAL A 222 -7.21 25.85 8.95
CA VAL A 222 -8.03 27.02 9.28
C VAL A 222 -8.12 27.99 8.10
N ASN A 223 -7.01 28.26 7.42
CA ASN A 223 -7.00 29.16 6.28
C ASN A 223 -7.82 28.58 5.11
N HIS A 224 -7.71 27.28 4.85
CA HIS A 224 -8.53 26.61 3.85
C HIS A 224 -10.03 26.70 4.17
N ILE A 225 -10.42 26.47 5.43
CA ILE A 225 -11.82 26.62 5.86
C ILE A 225 -12.32 28.06 5.67
N LYS A 226 -11.51 29.06 6.04
CA LYS A 226 -11.88 30.49 5.93
C LYS A 226 -12.02 30.96 4.49
N THR A 227 -11.24 30.39 3.57
CA THR A 227 -11.14 30.86 2.18
C THR A 227 -11.93 29.98 1.20
N SER A 228 -12.32 28.77 1.60
CA SER A 228 -13.12 27.88 0.76
C SER A 228 -14.56 28.37 0.67
N SER A 229 -15.06 28.52 -0.55
CA SER A 229 -16.48 28.77 -0.84
C SER A 229 -17.33 27.50 -0.79
N LEU A 230 -16.71 26.33 -0.57
CA LEU A 230 -17.32 25.00 -0.67
C LEU A 230 -17.26 24.27 0.68
N CYS A 231 -17.86 24.84 1.72
CA CYS A 231 -17.95 24.19 3.05
C CYS A 231 -18.61 22.79 2.98
N SER A 232 -19.48 22.55 2.00
CA SER A 232 -20.11 21.24 1.75
C SER A 232 -19.14 20.14 1.31
N GLU A 233 -17.90 20.47 0.96
CA GLU A 233 -16.87 19.49 0.61
C GLU A 233 -15.94 19.14 1.77
N ILE A 234 -15.94 19.94 2.83
CA ILE A 234 -15.00 19.85 3.96
C ILE A 234 -15.58 19.04 5.12
N VAL A 235 -16.91 19.04 5.30
CA VAL A 235 -17.59 18.30 6.38
C VAL A 235 -18.51 17.26 5.75
N PRO A 236 -18.36 15.96 6.08
CA PRO A 236 -19.36 14.97 5.68
C PRO A 236 -20.70 15.36 6.31
N ASN A 237 -21.75 15.48 5.50
CA ASN A 237 -23.11 15.54 6.02
C ASN A 237 -23.40 14.20 6.69
N TYR A 238 -23.27 14.15 8.02
CA TYR A 238 -23.83 13.05 8.80
C TYR A 238 -25.34 13.32 8.92
N TYR A 239 -26.13 12.64 8.09
CA TYR A 239 -27.55 12.39 8.30
C TYR A 239 -27.73 10.91 8.64
#